data_AF-A0A1I7CP81-F1
#
_entry.id   AF-A0A1I7CP81-F1
#
_cell.length_a   1.000
_cell.length_b   1.000
_cell.length_c   1.000
_cell.angle_alpha   90.00
_cell.angle_beta   90.00
_cell.angle_gamma   90.00
#
_symmetry.space_group_name_H-M   'P 1'
#
loop_
_entity.id
_entity.type
_entity.pdbx_description
1 polymer ?
#
loop_
_entity_poly.entity_id
_entity_poly.type
_entity_poly.pdbx_seq_one_letter_code
_entity_poly.pdbx_strand_id
1 'polypeptide(L)'
;MTQLFVCHGRDDIPRWQAAFSEARLVSRQQARAQAGEGDSVWVVSHIEAWPTLVTLLSGRGAIVKVLSYAPDPLEALRALDAGARGYAHALSPPELLRQMALVTSHRGIWVPPELLAQVMGSAYRALGGESRQQDEVLSELTERERAVALAVAEGQSNKEVARRLEITERSVKAHLGAIFRKLGVRDRLQLILKLGQRETA
;
A
#
# COMPACT_ATOMS: atom_id res chain seq x y z
N MET A 1 -18.90 -16.13 -14.21
CA MET A 1 -18.31 -14.93 -13.58
C MET A 1 -17.93 -13.97 -14.69
N THR A 2 -18.57 -12.80 -14.76
CA THR A 2 -18.25 -11.82 -15.82
C THR A 2 -17.00 -11.06 -15.42
N GLN A 3 -16.09 -10.82 -16.37
CA GLN A 3 -14.94 -9.94 -16.19
C GLN A 3 -15.29 -8.55 -16.74
N LEU A 4 -15.42 -7.55 -15.86
CA LEU A 4 -15.78 -6.18 -16.22
C LEU A 4 -14.59 -5.24 -15.96
N PHE A 5 -14.19 -4.48 -16.96
CA PHE A 5 -13.12 -3.48 -16.85
C PHE A 5 -13.70 -2.08 -16.95
N VAL A 6 -13.53 -1.30 -15.89
CA VAL A 6 -14.03 0.06 -15.75
C VAL A 6 -12.88 1.04 -15.97
N CYS A 7 -12.89 1.72 -17.12
CA CYS A 7 -11.94 2.79 -17.47
C CYS A 7 -12.69 4.01 -18.05
N HIS A 8 -11.96 5.10 -18.34
CA HIS A 8 -12.53 6.28 -18.98
C HIS A 8 -11.93 6.49 -20.37
N GLY A 9 -12.75 6.48 -21.43
CA GLY A 9 -12.28 6.69 -22.80
C GLY A 9 -11.41 5.54 -23.35
N ARG A 10 -10.67 5.79 -24.44
CA ARG A 10 -9.67 4.86 -25.00
C ARG A 10 -8.41 4.85 -24.13
N ASP A 11 -8.55 4.58 -22.84
CA ASP A 11 -7.43 4.12 -22.03
C ASP A 11 -7.03 2.76 -22.59
N ASP A 12 -6.16 2.78 -23.59
CA ASP A 12 -5.61 1.62 -24.28
C ASP A 12 -4.72 0.92 -23.25
N ILE A 13 -5.33 0.09 -22.40
CA ILE A 13 -4.64 -0.85 -21.52
C ILE A 13 -4.66 -2.21 -22.24
N PRO A 14 -3.82 -2.44 -23.26
CA PRO A 14 -3.90 -3.65 -24.08
C PRO A 14 -3.63 -4.95 -23.30
N ARG A 15 -3.03 -4.86 -22.10
CA ARG A 15 -2.58 -6.03 -21.34
C ARG A 15 -3.69 -6.81 -20.64
N TRP A 16 -4.81 -6.20 -20.27
CA TRP A 16 -5.90 -6.95 -19.64
C TRP A 16 -6.66 -7.82 -20.62
N GLN A 17 -6.78 -7.43 -21.90
CA GLN A 17 -7.39 -8.26 -22.93
C GLN A 17 -6.58 -9.54 -23.16
N ALA A 18 -5.25 -9.45 -23.08
CA ALA A 18 -4.37 -10.63 -23.11
C ALA A 18 -4.49 -11.50 -21.84
N ALA A 19 -4.96 -10.95 -20.72
CA ALA A 19 -5.23 -11.71 -19.51
C ALA A 19 -6.60 -12.39 -19.53
N PHE A 20 -7.60 -11.70 -20.08
CA PHE A 20 -9.01 -12.08 -20.08
C PHE A 20 -9.62 -11.77 -21.46
N SER A 21 -9.62 -12.76 -22.36
CA SER A 21 -10.11 -12.61 -23.73
C SER A 21 -11.61 -12.27 -23.82
N GLU A 22 -12.40 -12.70 -22.82
CA GLU A 22 -13.85 -12.47 -22.76
C GLU A 22 -14.23 -11.24 -21.90
N ALA A 23 -13.25 -10.47 -21.43
CA ALA A 23 -13.53 -9.33 -20.58
C ALA A 23 -14.20 -8.19 -21.35
N ARG A 24 -15.18 -7.56 -20.70
CA ARG A 24 -15.96 -6.45 -21.27
C ARG A 24 -15.46 -5.13 -20.72
N LEU A 25 -15.07 -4.23 -21.63
CA LEU A 25 -14.82 -2.84 -21.29
C LEU A 25 -16.14 -2.12 -21.09
N VAL A 26 -16.30 -1.45 -19.95
CA VAL A 26 -17.56 -0.82 -19.55
C VAL A 26 -17.31 0.54 -18.91
N SER A 27 -18.24 1.46 -19.13
CA SER A 27 -18.23 2.74 -18.43
C SER A 27 -18.58 2.58 -16.96
N ARG A 28 -18.28 3.61 -16.14
CA ARG A 28 -18.72 3.70 -14.75
C ARG A 28 -20.22 3.44 -14.61
N GLN A 29 -21.04 4.04 -15.48
CA GLN A 29 -22.50 3.91 -15.43
C GLN A 29 -22.95 2.48 -15.77
N GLN A 30 -22.33 1.85 -16.77
CA GLN A 30 -22.62 0.46 -17.14
C GLN A 30 -22.25 -0.50 -16.01
N ALA A 31 -21.06 -0.35 -15.41
CA ALA A 31 -20.65 -1.14 -14.25
C ALA A 31 -21.65 -1.01 -13.10
N ARG A 32 -22.11 0.23 -12.80
CA ARG A 32 -23.15 0.49 -11.79
C ARG A 32 -24.50 -0.14 -12.12
N ALA A 33 -24.83 -0.34 -13.38
CA ALA A 33 -26.11 -0.92 -13.79
C ALA A 33 -26.09 -2.45 -13.76
N GLN A 34 -24.96 -3.09 -14.09
CA GLN A 34 -24.92 -4.50 -14.41
C GLN A 34 -24.08 -5.38 -13.48
N ALA A 35 -23.13 -4.82 -12.73
CA ALA A 35 -22.26 -5.63 -11.87
C ALA A 35 -23.02 -6.08 -10.61
N GLY A 36 -22.97 -7.39 -10.35
CA GLY A 36 -23.66 -8.03 -9.24
C GLY A 36 -22.78 -9.01 -8.47
N GLU A 37 -23.43 -9.89 -7.71
CA GLU A 37 -22.76 -10.85 -6.84
C GLU A 37 -21.87 -11.81 -7.64
N GLY A 38 -20.60 -11.93 -7.23
CA GLY A 38 -19.64 -12.83 -7.85
C GLY A 38 -19.05 -12.34 -9.18
N ASP A 39 -19.48 -11.19 -9.70
CA ASP A 39 -18.84 -10.58 -10.86
C ASP A 39 -17.44 -10.06 -10.50
N SER A 40 -16.50 -10.23 -11.43
CA SER A 40 -15.11 -9.84 -11.26
C SER A 40 -14.91 -8.48 -11.94
N VAL A 41 -14.76 -7.43 -11.13
CA VAL A 41 -14.69 -6.05 -11.61
C VAL A 41 -13.29 -5.49 -11.40
N TRP A 42 -12.77 -4.80 -12.41
CA TRP A 42 -11.46 -4.15 -12.42
C TRP A 42 -11.67 -2.66 -12.63
N VAL A 43 -11.22 -1.83 -11.70
CA VAL A 43 -11.45 -0.39 -11.70
C VAL A 43 -10.11 0.32 -11.79
N VAL A 44 -9.94 1.19 -12.79
CA VAL A 44 -8.72 2.03 -12.87
C VAL A 44 -8.87 3.22 -11.92
N SER A 45 -7.85 3.52 -11.11
CA SER A 45 -7.91 4.59 -10.11
C SER A 45 -7.88 6.02 -10.68
N HIS A 46 -7.60 6.16 -11.98
CA HIS A 46 -7.62 7.44 -12.69
C HIS A 46 -9.04 7.92 -13.06
N ILE A 47 -10.08 7.11 -12.80
CA ILE A 47 -11.46 7.55 -13.00
C ILE A 47 -11.93 8.34 -11.78
N GLU A 48 -12.68 9.41 -12.03
CA GLU A 48 -13.26 10.23 -10.97
C GLU A 48 -14.17 9.38 -10.04
N ALA A 49 -14.12 9.68 -8.74
CA ALA A 49 -14.93 9.04 -7.70
C ALA A 49 -14.84 7.49 -7.70
N TRP A 50 -13.70 6.94 -8.09
CA TRP A 50 -13.47 5.50 -8.06
C TRP A 50 -13.68 4.86 -6.67
N PRO A 51 -13.34 5.48 -5.51
CA PRO A 51 -13.56 4.83 -4.21
C PRO A 51 -15.04 4.58 -3.95
N THR A 52 -15.88 5.57 -4.23
CA THR A 52 -17.34 5.46 -4.11
C THR A 52 -17.91 4.37 -5.02
N LEU A 53 -17.35 4.23 -6.23
CA LEU A 53 -17.72 3.14 -7.14
C LEU A 53 -17.34 1.77 -6.55
N VAL A 54 -16.11 1.64 -6.03
CA VAL A 54 -15.64 0.40 -5.39
C VAL A 54 -16.57 0.02 -4.23
N THR A 55 -16.92 0.96 -3.35
CA THR A 55 -17.84 0.74 -2.22
C THR A 55 -19.22 0.28 -2.67
N LEU A 56 -19.77 0.91 -3.71
CA LEU A 56 -21.07 0.52 -4.25
C LEU A 56 -21.06 -0.90 -4.83
N LEU A 57 -20.02 -1.24 -5.59
CA LEU A 57 -19.91 -2.53 -6.27
C LEU A 57 -19.62 -3.66 -5.28
N SER A 58 -18.70 -3.45 -4.34
CA SER A 58 -18.38 -4.42 -3.29
C SER A 58 -19.58 -4.68 -2.38
N GLY A 59 -20.37 -3.65 -2.06
CA GLY A 59 -21.62 -3.77 -1.31
C GLY A 59 -22.71 -4.60 -2.01
N ARG A 60 -22.60 -4.81 -3.33
CA ARG A 60 -23.48 -5.70 -4.12
C ARG A 60 -22.92 -7.12 -4.29
N GLY A 61 -21.81 -7.44 -3.62
CA GLY A 61 -21.16 -8.74 -3.70
C GLY A 61 -20.23 -8.91 -4.91
N ALA A 62 -19.93 -7.83 -5.66
CA ALA A 62 -18.94 -7.90 -6.72
C ALA A 62 -17.52 -8.00 -6.15
N ILE A 63 -16.65 -8.73 -6.83
CA ILE A 63 -15.24 -8.93 -6.48
C ILE A 63 -14.42 -7.85 -7.20
N VAL A 64 -14.17 -6.74 -6.49
CA VAL A 64 -13.56 -5.55 -7.07
C VAL A 64 -12.05 -5.55 -6.89
N LYS A 65 -11.31 -5.19 -7.94
CA LYS A 65 -9.86 -4.98 -7.94
C LYS A 65 -9.56 -3.60 -8.51
N VAL A 66 -8.56 -2.91 -7.96
CA VAL A 66 -8.15 -1.57 -8.39
C VAL A 66 -6.81 -1.64 -9.09
N LEU A 67 -6.71 -0.93 -10.22
CA LEU A 67 -5.52 -0.81 -11.05
C LEU A 67 -5.05 0.64 -11.07
N SER A 68 -3.78 0.87 -10.76
CA SER A 68 -3.17 2.20 -10.73
C SER A 68 -2.00 2.32 -11.69
N TYR A 69 -1.85 3.45 -12.36
CA TYR A 69 -0.67 3.74 -13.19
C TYR A 69 0.54 4.21 -12.36
N ALA A 70 0.31 4.65 -11.13
CA ALA A 70 1.36 5.05 -10.20
C ALA A 70 1.02 4.47 -8.82
N PRO A 71 1.22 3.14 -8.62
CA PRO A 71 0.83 2.49 -7.39
C PRO A 71 1.46 3.14 -6.16
N ASP A 72 0.64 3.51 -5.18
CA ASP A 72 1.10 4.11 -3.95
C ASP A 72 0.42 3.51 -2.70
N PRO A 73 1.14 3.48 -1.56
CA PRO A 73 0.63 3.02 -0.27
C PRO A 73 -0.77 3.50 0.12
N LEU A 74 -1.01 4.80 0.02
CA LEU A 74 -2.21 5.45 0.54
C LEU A 74 -3.40 5.22 -0.38
N GLU A 75 -3.20 5.19 -1.69
CA GLU A 75 -4.24 4.80 -2.65
C GLU A 75 -4.66 3.34 -2.47
N ALA A 76 -3.72 2.43 -2.24
CA ALA A 76 -4.05 1.04 -2.02
C ALA A 76 -4.83 0.81 -0.72
N LEU A 77 -4.46 1.49 0.38
CA LEU A 77 -5.25 1.48 1.62
C LEU A 77 -6.67 1.99 1.37
N ARG A 78 -6.82 3.13 0.69
CA ARG A 78 -8.12 3.66 0.28
C ARG A 78 -8.92 2.66 -0.57
N ALA A 79 -8.26 1.88 -1.43
CA ALA A 79 -8.93 0.87 -2.24
C ALA A 79 -9.45 -0.30 -1.39
N LEU A 80 -8.63 -0.80 -0.46
CA LEU A 80 -9.01 -1.86 0.46
C LEU A 80 -10.14 -1.41 1.41
N ASP A 81 -10.04 -0.21 1.97
CA ASP A 81 -11.07 0.40 2.82
C ASP A 81 -12.39 0.57 2.08
N ALA A 82 -12.34 0.91 0.78
CA ALA A 82 -13.52 0.96 -0.08
C ALA A 82 -14.12 -0.42 -0.39
N GLY A 83 -13.45 -1.51 -0.02
CA GLY A 83 -13.90 -2.90 -0.21
C GLY A 83 -13.29 -3.61 -1.41
N ALA A 84 -12.22 -3.08 -2.02
CA ALA A 84 -11.47 -3.82 -3.02
C ALA A 84 -10.80 -5.06 -2.40
N ARG A 85 -10.76 -6.15 -3.17
CA ARG A 85 -10.04 -7.38 -2.83
C ARG A 85 -8.65 -7.44 -3.46
N GLY A 86 -8.29 -6.46 -4.28
CA GLY A 86 -6.89 -6.30 -4.60
C GLY A 86 -6.52 -5.00 -5.29
N TYR A 87 -5.22 -4.75 -5.29
CA TYR A 87 -4.60 -3.56 -5.85
C TYR A 87 -3.35 -3.95 -6.64
N ALA A 88 -3.16 -3.38 -7.83
CA ALA A 88 -1.99 -3.65 -8.67
C ALA A 88 -1.69 -2.50 -9.65
N HIS A 89 -0.53 -2.59 -10.30
CA HIS A 89 -0.17 -1.70 -11.39
C HIS A 89 -1.06 -1.97 -12.62
N ALA A 90 -1.56 -0.94 -13.29
CA ALA A 90 -2.43 -1.07 -14.47
C ALA A 90 -1.76 -1.78 -15.65
N LEU A 91 -0.43 -1.63 -15.76
CA LEU A 91 0.43 -2.30 -16.74
C LEU A 91 1.01 -3.65 -16.28
N SER A 92 0.52 -4.21 -15.16
CA SER A 92 0.97 -5.52 -14.68
C SER A 92 0.90 -6.60 -15.77
N PRO A 93 1.82 -7.59 -15.76
CA PRO A 93 1.80 -8.67 -16.73
C PRO A 93 0.48 -9.46 -16.68
N PRO A 94 -0.01 -10.00 -17.82
CA PRO A 94 -1.26 -10.77 -17.86
C PRO A 94 -1.32 -11.94 -16.87
N GLU A 95 -0.19 -12.61 -16.63
CA GLU A 95 -0.10 -13.72 -15.68
C GLU A 95 -0.39 -13.27 -14.24
N LEU A 96 0.15 -12.13 -13.84
CA LEU A 96 -0.10 -11.55 -12.52
C LEU A 96 -1.57 -11.17 -12.37
N LEU A 97 -2.19 -10.61 -13.42
CA LEU A 97 -3.62 -10.31 -13.41
C LEU A 97 -4.47 -11.57 -13.26
N ARG A 98 -4.11 -12.68 -13.93
CA ARG A 98 -4.78 -13.98 -13.75
C ARG A 98 -4.64 -14.53 -12.34
N GLN A 99 -3.44 -14.48 -11.76
CA GLN A 99 -3.19 -14.90 -10.38
C GLN A 99 -4.01 -14.07 -9.38
N MET A 100 -4.04 -12.75 -9.57
CA MET A 100 -4.87 -11.85 -8.77
C MET A 100 -6.36 -12.19 -8.89
N ALA A 101 -6.85 -12.48 -10.10
CA ALA A 101 -8.24 -12.89 -10.31
C ALA A 101 -8.57 -14.19 -9.57
N LEU A 102 -7.67 -15.18 -9.63
CA LEU A 102 -7.82 -16.47 -8.96
C LEU A 102 -7.82 -16.31 -7.42
N VAL A 103 -6.88 -15.54 -6.87
CA VAL A 103 -6.84 -15.30 -5.41
C VAL A 103 -8.11 -14.61 -4.93
N THR A 104 -8.54 -13.58 -5.66
CA THR A 104 -9.71 -12.79 -5.27
C THR A 104 -11.05 -13.51 -5.49
N SER A 105 -11.16 -14.42 -6.45
CA SER A 105 -12.36 -15.25 -6.65
C SER A 105 -12.64 -16.18 -5.46
N HIS A 106 -11.58 -16.62 -4.77
CA HIS A 106 -11.65 -17.42 -3.56
C HIS A 106 -11.69 -16.58 -2.27
N ARG A 107 -12.15 -15.32 -2.36
CA ARG A 107 -12.23 -14.34 -1.25
C ARG A 107 -10.87 -13.99 -0.62
N GLY A 108 -9.76 -14.32 -1.28
CA GLY A 108 -8.43 -13.86 -0.91
C GLY A 108 -8.24 -12.36 -1.20
N ILE A 109 -7.16 -11.81 -0.67
CA ILE A 109 -6.73 -10.43 -0.92
C ILE A 109 -5.41 -10.45 -1.68
N TRP A 110 -5.32 -9.65 -2.74
CA TRP A 110 -4.09 -9.47 -3.51
C TRP A 110 -3.55 -8.05 -3.36
N VAL A 111 -2.38 -7.91 -2.76
CA VAL A 111 -1.68 -6.63 -2.60
C VAL A 111 -0.21 -6.82 -2.93
N PRO A 112 0.47 -5.81 -3.49
CA PRO A 112 1.91 -5.87 -3.72
C PRO A 112 2.66 -6.13 -2.40
N PRO A 113 3.77 -6.89 -2.40
CA PRO A 113 4.52 -7.22 -1.18
C PRO A 113 4.94 -5.99 -0.35
N GLU A 114 5.27 -4.90 -1.02
CA GLU A 114 5.66 -3.62 -0.41
C GLU A 114 4.50 -3.00 0.39
N LEU A 115 3.28 -3.23 -0.09
CA LEU A 115 2.05 -2.79 0.56
C LEU A 115 1.64 -3.72 1.70
N LEU A 116 1.83 -5.03 1.53
CA LEU A 116 1.52 -6.03 2.55
C LEU A 116 2.29 -5.77 3.84
N ALA A 117 3.56 -5.36 3.75
CA ALA A 117 4.36 -4.96 4.91
C ALA A 117 3.73 -3.76 5.67
N GLN A 118 3.11 -2.82 4.96
CA GLN A 118 2.47 -1.64 5.55
C GLN A 118 1.08 -1.95 6.12
N VAL A 119 0.29 -2.78 5.43
CA VAL A 119 -1.04 -3.25 5.85
C VAL A 119 -0.95 -4.20 7.05
N MET A 120 0.02 -5.12 7.05
CA MET A 120 0.28 -5.98 8.21
C MET A 120 0.76 -5.16 9.39
N GLY A 121 1.59 -4.15 9.15
CA GLY A 121 1.96 -3.17 10.16
C GLY A 121 0.75 -2.42 10.73
N SER A 122 -0.22 -1.99 9.91
CA SER A 122 -1.41 -1.26 10.37
C SER A 122 -2.45 -2.13 11.07
N ALA A 123 -2.68 -3.36 10.58
CA ALA A 123 -3.57 -4.32 11.22
C ALA A 123 -3.03 -4.78 12.59
N TYR A 124 -1.71 -4.98 12.71
CA TYR A 124 -1.06 -5.29 13.98
C TYR A 124 -1.17 -4.13 15.00
N ARG A 125 -1.13 -2.87 14.54
CA ARG A 125 -1.41 -1.68 15.36
C ARG A 125 -2.86 -1.63 15.85
N ALA A 126 -3.82 -1.85 14.97
CA ALA A 126 -5.25 -1.85 15.30
C ALA A 126 -5.63 -2.93 16.34
N LEU A 127 -4.81 -3.97 16.48
CA LEU A 127 -4.97 -5.05 17.46
C LEU A 127 -4.17 -4.81 18.77
N GLY A 128 -3.59 -3.63 18.99
CA GLY A 128 -2.98 -3.25 20.26
C GLY A 128 -1.56 -3.77 20.51
N GLY A 129 -0.81 -4.09 19.45
CA GLY A 129 0.57 -4.60 19.56
C GLY A 129 1.66 -3.56 19.89
N GLU A 130 1.29 -2.33 20.25
CA GLU A 130 2.16 -1.14 20.07
C GLU A 130 3.21 -0.89 21.16
N SER A 131 3.04 -1.31 22.41
CA SER A 131 3.95 -0.88 23.49
C SER A 131 5.23 -1.69 23.64
N ARG A 132 5.23 -2.99 23.30
CA ARG A 132 6.35 -3.89 23.64
C ARG A 132 7.48 -3.89 22.60
N GLN A 133 7.14 -3.69 21.33
CA GLN A 133 8.08 -3.88 20.22
C GLN A 133 9.00 -2.66 19.98
N GLN A 134 8.54 -1.45 20.29
CA GLN A 134 9.38 -0.26 20.20
C GLN A 134 10.44 -0.20 21.29
N ASP A 135 10.08 -0.56 22.53
CA ASP A 135 11.04 -0.62 23.64
C ASP A 135 12.12 -1.66 23.39
N GLU A 136 11.76 -2.82 22.83
CA GLU A 136 12.74 -3.83 22.39
C GLU A 136 13.66 -3.30 21.28
N VAL A 137 13.12 -2.67 20.22
CA VAL A 137 13.92 -2.13 19.12
C VAL A 137 14.84 -0.98 19.55
N LEU A 138 14.36 -0.08 20.42
CA LEU A 138 15.15 1.03 20.93
C LEU A 138 16.21 0.57 21.95
N SER A 139 16.02 -0.57 22.62
CA SER A 139 16.98 -1.13 23.57
C SER A 139 18.28 -1.64 22.91
N GLU A 140 18.27 -1.94 21.61
CA GLU A 140 19.46 -2.35 20.85
C GLU A 140 20.37 -1.16 20.48
N LEU A 141 19.89 0.07 20.66
CA LEU A 141 20.59 1.30 20.30
C LEU A 141 21.26 1.95 21.50
N THR A 142 22.43 2.54 21.29
CA THR A 142 23.02 3.47 22.25
C THR A 142 22.16 4.71 22.40
N GLU A 143 22.34 5.47 23.48
CA GLU A 143 21.57 6.69 23.74
C GLU A 143 21.64 7.70 22.58
N ARG A 144 22.81 7.86 21.95
CA ARG A 144 22.98 8.76 20.80
C ARG A 144 22.39 8.22 19.51
N GLU A 145 22.51 6.92 19.26
CA GLU A 145 21.83 6.28 18.13
C GLU A 145 20.31 6.39 18.30
N ARG A 146 19.77 6.16 19.50
CA ARG A 146 18.35 6.31 19.83
C ARG A 146 17.86 7.73 19.56
N ALA A 147 18.59 8.75 20.03
CA ALA A 147 18.24 10.14 19.79
C ALA A 147 18.20 10.50 18.29
N VAL A 148 19.19 10.04 17.51
CA VAL A 148 19.22 10.21 16.05
C VAL A 148 18.05 9.49 15.38
N ALA A 149 17.81 8.23 15.75
CA ALA A 149 16.78 7.39 15.14
C ALA A 149 15.37 7.95 15.38
N LEU A 150 15.08 8.43 16.60
CA LEU A 150 13.82 9.08 16.94
C LEU A 150 13.62 10.39 16.16
N ALA A 151 14.64 11.26 16.09
CA ALA A 151 14.52 12.52 15.33
C ALA A 151 14.30 12.27 13.83
N VAL A 152 14.90 11.21 13.27
CA VAL A 152 14.66 10.80 11.89
C VAL A 152 13.27 10.20 11.69
N ALA A 153 12.77 9.42 12.65
CA ALA A 153 11.40 8.89 12.64
C ALA A 153 10.34 9.99 12.68
N GLU A 154 10.64 11.12 13.33
CA GLU A 154 9.83 12.36 13.29
C GLU A 154 9.93 13.13 11.95
N GLY A 155 10.65 12.61 10.96
CA GLY A 155 10.78 13.21 9.63
C GLY A 155 11.93 14.20 9.45
N GLN A 156 12.75 14.46 10.48
CA GLN A 156 13.79 15.49 10.41
C GLN A 156 14.94 15.13 9.46
N SER A 157 15.34 16.07 8.61
CA SER A 157 16.51 15.97 7.74
C SER A 157 17.80 15.86 8.55
N ASN A 158 18.89 15.37 7.94
CA ASN A 158 20.17 15.24 8.64
C ASN A 158 20.69 16.58 9.20
N LYS A 159 20.40 17.69 8.51
CA LYS A 159 20.75 19.04 8.95
C LYS A 159 19.95 19.47 10.19
N GLU A 160 18.66 19.14 10.23
CA GLU A 160 17.80 19.43 11.39
C GLU A 160 18.19 18.56 12.59
N VAL A 161 18.46 17.27 12.38
CA VAL A 161 18.96 16.35 13.42
C VAL A 161 20.30 16.80 13.96
N ALA A 162 21.23 17.19 13.08
CA ALA A 162 22.54 17.72 13.44
C ALA A 162 22.41 18.97 14.33
N ARG A 163 21.56 19.92 13.94
CA ARG A 163 21.27 21.11 14.74
C ARG A 163 20.64 20.77 16.09
N ARG A 164 19.66 19.87 16.10
CA ARG A 164 18.91 19.48 17.31
C ARG A 164 19.78 18.76 18.33
N LEU A 165 20.70 17.91 17.87
CA LEU A 165 21.54 17.07 18.72
C LEU A 165 22.94 17.65 18.93
N GLU A 166 23.21 18.86 18.43
CA GLU A 166 24.50 19.55 18.52
C GLU A 166 25.67 18.72 17.98
N ILE A 167 25.45 18.05 16.84
CA ILE A 167 26.45 17.23 16.13
C ILE A 167 26.57 17.66 14.66
N THR A 168 27.54 17.12 13.94
CA THR A 168 27.69 17.39 12.49
C THR A 168 26.78 16.48 11.65
N GLU A 169 26.40 16.92 10.45
CA GLU A 169 25.68 16.06 9.48
C GLU A 169 26.46 14.78 9.13
N ARG A 170 27.80 14.85 9.15
CA ARG A 170 28.67 13.69 8.98
C ARG A 170 28.48 12.68 10.11
N SER A 171 28.40 13.15 11.35
CA SER A 171 28.12 12.32 12.53
C SER A 171 26.72 11.70 12.45
N VAL A 172 25.70 12.45 12.01
CA VAL A 172 24.35 11.90 11.78
C VAL A 172 24.38 10.74 10.79
N LYS A 173 25.07 10.90 9.65
CA LYS A 173 25.23 9.81 8.66
C LYS A 173 25.95 8.59 9.23
N ALA A 174 26.98 8.80 10.06
CA ALA A 174 27.69 7.71 10.73
C ALA A 174 26.79 6.95 11.71
N HIS A 175 26.02 7.65 12.54
CA HIS A 175 25.03 7.04 13.43
C HIS A 175 23.96 6.27 12.64
N LEU A 176 23.43 6.85 11.55
CA LEU A 176 22.46 6.16 10.70
C LEU A 176 23.03 4.86 10.11
N GLY A 177 24.28 4.85 9.64
CA GLY A 177 24.93 3.63 9.18
C GLY A 177 25.05 2.55 10.27
N ALA A 178 25.33 2.96 11.52
CA ALA A 178 25.37 2.03 12.66
C ALA A 178 23.97 1.51 13.03
N ILE A 179 22.96 2.39 13.07
CA ILE A 179 21.56 2.06 13.33
C ILE A 179 21.04 1.07 12.28
N PHE A 180 21.30 1.32 11.00
CA PHE A 180 20.88 0.44 9.91
C PHE A 180 21.43 -0.97 10.06
N ARG A 181 22.73 -1.08 10.39
CA ARG A 181 23.37 -2.37 10.64
C ARG A 181 22.79 -3.08 11.88
N LYS A 182 22.64 -2.37 12.99
CA LYS A 182 22.11 -2.96 14.25
C LYS A 182 20.67 -3.44 14.08
N LEU A 183 19.83 -2.62 13.47
CA LEU A 183 18.41 -2.91 13.31
C LEU A 183 18.08 -3.73 12.04
N GLY A 184 19.08 -4.09 11.24
CA GLY A 184 18.88 -4.85 9.99
C GLY A 184 18.02 -4.12 8.95
N VAL A 185 17.96 -2.79 8.98
CA VAL A 185 17.21 -1.98 8.02
C VAL A 185 18.14 -1.45 6.94
N ARG A 186 17.64 -1.32 5.70
CA ARG A 186 18.48 -0.99 4.54
C ARG A 186 18.59 0.50 4.28
N ASP A 187 17.60 1.27 4.70
CA ASP A 187 17.53 2.69 4.40
C ASP A 187 16.71 3.48 5.43
N ARG A 188 16.69 4.80 5.24
CA ARG A 188 15.96 5.75 6.08
C ARG A 188 14.46 5.48 6.11
N LEU A 189 13.86 5.08 4.99
CA LEU A 189 12.43 4.79 4.94
C LEU A 189 12.12 3.55 5.78
N GLN A 190 12.91 2.50 5.68
CA GLN A 190 12.77 1.31 6.53
C GLN A 190 13.01 1.62 8.01
N LEU A 191 13.96 2.51 8.34
CA LEU A 191 14.13 2.98 9.72
C LEU A 191 12.89 3.72 10.22
N ILE A 192 12.36 4.64 9.41
CA ILE A 192 11.12 5.37 9.75
C ILE A 192 9.95 4.39 9.87
N LEU A 193 9.82 3.39 9.02
CA LEU A 193 8.75 2.39 9.13
C LEU A 193 8.92 1.51 10.38
N LYS A 194 10.16 1.20 10.76
CA LYS A 194 10.49 0.40 11.94
C LYS A 194 10.28 1.17 13.25
N LEU A 195 10.34 2.50 13.23
CA LEU A 195 10.22 3.39 14.42
C LEU A 195 8.97 4.28 14.44
N GLY A 196 8.32 4.50 13.31
CA GLY A 196 7.30 5.51 13.05
C GLY A 196 5.91 5.17 13.59
N GLN A 197 5.85 4.44 14.70
CA GLN A 197 4.62 4.24 15.47
C GLN A 197 4.64 5.21 16.65
N ARG A 198 4.30 6.48 16.42
CA ARG A 198 3.99 7.40 17.52
C ARG A 198 2.51 7.73 17.51
N GLU A 199 1.85 7.39 18.62
CA GLU A 199 0.69 8.12 19.11
C GLU A 199 1.06 9.61 19.15
N THR A 200 0.26 10.43 18.48
CA THR A 200 0.14 11.84 18.87
C THR A 200 -1.03 11.85 19.85
N ALA A 201 -0.70 12.17 21.10
CA ALA A 201 -1.67 12.46 22.16
C ALA A 201 -2.58 13.63 21.78
#